data_AF-A0A659Q3X3-F1
#
_entry.id   AF-A0A659Q3X3-F1
#
_cell.length_a   1.000
_cell.length_b   1.000
_cell.length_c   1.000
_cell.angle_alpha   90.00
_cell.angle_beta   90.00
_cell.angle_gamma   90.00
#
_symmetry.space_group_name_H-M   'P 1'
#
loop_
_entity.id
_entity.type
_entity.pdbx_description
1 polymer ?
#
loop_
_entity_poly.entity_id
_entity_poly.type
_entity_poly.pdbx_seq_one_letter_code
_entity_poly.pdbx_strand_id
1 'polypeptide(L)'
;LKTMEGVVRMFLSLLKSQGEGKKRSWWLLLLKRWLQKSLTRRFSHLNPDQYNGACLLGLRGTVIKSHGAANQRAFAVAIEQAVQAVQRQVPQRIAARLESVYPAGFEPLDDGKGVNLRAHR
;
A
#
# COMPACT_ATOMS: atom_id res chain seq x y z
N LEU A 1 27.53 1.30 16.70
CA LEU A 1 27.30 2.69 16.21
C LEU A 1 28.59 3.50 16.06
N LYS A 2 29.47 3.57 17.07
CA LYS A 2 30.76 4.31 17.00
C LYS A 2 31.80 3.71 16.03
N THR A 3 31.73 2.42 15.74
CA THR A 3 32.62 1.74 14.79
C THR A 3 32.37 2.18 13.35
N MET A 4 31.10 2.33 12.94
CA MET A 4 30.75 2.84 11.60
C MET A 4 31.22 4.29 11.39
N GLU A 5 31.17 5.12 12.42
CA GLU A 5 31.66 6.50 12.34
C GLU A 5 33.17 6.55 12.10
N GLY A 6 33.95 5.67 12.75
CA GLY A 6 35.38 5.51 12.52
C GLY A 6 35.71 5.05 11.11
N VAL A 7 34.97 4.07 10.58
CA VAL A 7 35.15 3.56 9.20
C VAL A 7 34.82 4.63 8.16
N VAL A 8 33.75 5.41 8.38
CA VAL A 8 33.37 6.52 7.49
C VAL A 8 34.42 7.63 7.52
N ARG A 9 34.97 7.99 8.69
CA ARG A 9 36.05 8.98 8.79
C ARG A 9 37.35 8.50 8.13
N MET A 10 37.68 7.21 8.23
CA MET A 10 38.83 6.61 7.53
C MET A 10 38.64 6.63 6.00
N PHE A 11 37.44 6.33 5.49
CA PHE A 11 37.16 6.43 4.06
C PHE A 11 37.21 7.88 3.57
N LEU A 12 36.66 8.81 4.34
CA LEU A 12 36.72 10.24 4.04
C LEU A 12 38.15 10.78 4.04
N SER A 13 39.01 10.33 4.96
CA SER A 13 40.41 10.77 5.00
C SER A 13 41.21 10.22 3.81
N LEU A 14 40.98 8.97 3.41
CA LEU A 14 41.58 8.38 2.20
C LEU A 14 41.11 9.11 0.92
N LEU A 15 39.83 9.49 0.86
CA LEU A 15 39.27 10.24 -0.27
C LEU A 15 39.76 11.70 -0.32
N LYS A 16 39.97 12.33 0.85
CA LYS A 16 40.43 13.71 0.98
C LYS A 16 41.93 13.86 0.70
N SER A 17 42.71 12.78 0.88
CA SER A 17 44.16 12.74 0.61
C SER A 17 44.51 12.65 -0.89
N GLN A 18 43.57 12.28 -1.78
CA GLN A 18 43.84 12.07 -3.21
C GLN A 18 43.03 12.98 -4.16
N GLY A 19 42.97 14.30 -3.97
CA GLY A 19 42.39 15.10 -5.06
C GLY A 19 42.17 16.57 -4.82
N GLU A 20 43.25 17.34 -4.93
CA GLU A 20 43.15 18.67 -5.51
C GLU A 20 42.65 18.53 -6.96
N GLY A 21 41.38 18.86 -7.20
CA GLY A 21 40.80 18.69 -8.53
C GLY A 21 39.35 19.10 -8.62
N LYS A 22 39.13 20.36 -8.99
CA LYS A 22 37.83 21.01 -9.31
C LYS A 22 36.90 20.17 -10.21
N LYS A 23 37.44 19.17 -10.94
CA LYS A 23 36.73 18.23 -11.84
C LYS A 23 35.96 17.11 -11.14
N ARG A 24 36.32 16.71 -9.91
CA ARG A 24 35.66 15.62 -9.18
C ARG A 24 34.27 16.03 -8.67
N SER A 25 34.09 17.30 -8.31
CA SER A 25 32.82 17.85 -7.81
C SER A 25 31.69 17.71 -8.83
N TRP A 26 31.96 17.99 -10.12
CA TRP A 26 30.96 17.88 -11.18
C TRP A 26 30.55 16.43 -11.46
N TRP A 27 31.51 15.50 -11.52
CA TRP A 27 31.22 14.07 -11.67
C TRP A 27 30.51 13.47 -10.45
N LEU A 28 30.85 13.91 -9.23
CA LEU A 28 30.15 13.50 -8.02
C LEU A 28 28.72 14.06 -7.95
N LEU A 29 28.47 15.27 -8.46
CA LEU A 29 27.12 15.83 -8.58
C LEU A 29 26.28 15.03 -9.59
N LEU A 30 26.87 14.66 -10.73
CA LEU A 30 26.23 13.78 -11.71
C LEU A 30 25.95 12.39 -11.14
N LEU A 31 26.92 11.80 -10.45
CA LEU A 31 26.77 10.51 -9.80
C LEU A 31 25.71 10.56 -8.70
N LYS A 32 25.70 11.60 -7.86
CA LYS A 32 24.68 11.83 -6.82
C LYS A 32 23.30 11.99 -7.45
N ARG A 33 23.18 12.72 -8.56
CA ARG A 33 21.91 12.94 -9.27
C ARG A 33 21.42 11.65 -9.93
N TRP A 34 22.30 10.84 -10.50
CA TRP A 34 21.97 9.52 -11.02
C TRP A 34 21.57 8.54 -9.90
N LEU A 35 22.33 8.54 -8.79
CA LEU A 35 22.06 7.71 -7.62
C LEU A 35 20.76 8.11 -6.94
N GLN A 36 20.47 9.41 -6.77
CA GLN A 36 19.18 9.89 -6.30
C GLN A 36 18.06 9.46 -7.24
N LYS A 37 18.21 9.62 -8.56
CA LYS A 37 17.19 9.22 -9.54
C LYS A 37 16.96 7.70 -9.55
N SER A 38 18.00 6.91 -9.28
CA SER A 38 17.95 5.46 -9.15
C SER A 38 17.33 5.04 -7.82
N LEU A 39 17.70 5.69 -6.72
CA LEU A 39 17.09 5.50 -5.40
C LEU A 39 15.62 5.89 -5.41
N THR A 40 15.22 7.05 -5.94
CA THR A 40 13.80 7.42 -6.05
C THR A 40 13.01 6.45 -6.93
N ARG A 41 13.63 5.90 -7.98
CA ARG A 41 12.98 4.85 -8.80
C ARG A 41 12.82 3.55 -8.03
N ARG A 42 13.83 3.13 -7.26
CA ARG A 42 13.80 1.90 -6.45
C ARG A 42 12.95 2.03 -5.18
N PHE A 43 12.92 3.20 -4.54
CA PHE A 43 12.14 3.53 -3.35
C PHE A 43 10.71 3.99 -3.68
N SER A 44 10.35 4.20 -4.94
CA SER A 44 8.96 4.47 -5.33
C SER A 44 8.01 3.38 -4.82
N HIS A 45 8.42 2.11 -4.91
CA HIS A 45 7.68 0.94 -4.39
C HIS A 45 7.63 0.85 -2.86
N LEU A 46 8.41 1.66 -2.14
CA LEU A 46 8.47 1.73 -0.68
C LEU A 46 7.79 2.99 -0.14
N ASN A 47 6.99 3.69 -0.95
CA ASN A 47 6.06 4.68 -0.42
C ASN A 47 4.86 3.93 0.19
N PRO A 48 4.70 3.92 1.53
CA PRO A 48 3.54 3.32 2.18
C PRO A 48 2.21 3.93 1.71
N ASP A 49 2.26 5.16 1.16
CA ASP A 49 1.13 5.85 0.54
C ASP A 49 0.50 5.09 -0.63
N GLN A 50 1.22 4.18 -1.30
CA GLN A 50 0.68 3.40 -2.42
C GLN A 50 -0.24 2.26 -1.96
N TYR A 51 -0.19 1.87 -0.69
CA TYR A 51 -1.00 0.79 -0.11
C TYR A 51 -2.08 1.33 0.82
N ASN A 52 -2.67 2.47 0.47
CA ASN A 52 -3.77 3.04 1.21
C ASN A 52 -5.11 2.45 0.74
N GLY A 53 -6.07 2.34 1.64
CA GLY A 53 -7.37 1.73 1.37
C GLY A 53 -7.44 0.25 1.76
N ALA A 54 -7.33 -0.06 3.06
CA ALA A 54 -7.52 -1.41 3.55
C ALA A 54 -8.99 -1.86 3.39
N CYS A 55 -9.22 -3.01 2.78
CA CYS A 55 -10.56 -3.59 2.65
C CYS A 55 -10.94 -4.35 3.92
N LEU A 56 -12.07 -3.96 4.53
CA LEU A 56 -12.65 -4.66 5.68
C LEU A 56 -13.49 -5.83 5.18
N LEU A 57 -12.96 -7.04 5.35
CA LEU A 57 -13.61 -8.28 4.96
C LEU A 57 -14.62 -8.76 6.02
N GLY A 58 -15.57 -9.60 5.61
CA GLY A 58 -16.59 -10.15 6.50
C GLY A 58 -17.81 -9.25 6.73
N LEU A 59 -17.81 -8.06 6.15
CA LEU A 59 -18.99 -7.19 6.10
C LEU A 59 -19.86 -7.55 4.88
N ARG A 60 -21.17 -7.22 4.96
CA ARG A 60 -22.14 -7.44 3.87
C ARG A 60 -21.88 -6.57 2.63
N GLY A 61 -21.02 -5.57 2.74
CA GLY A 61 -20.70 -4.63 1.67
C GLY A 61 -19.22 -4.29 1.61
N THR A 62 -18.79 -3.68 0.51
CA THR A 62 -17.41 -3.22 0.33
C THR A 62 -17.16 -2.01 1.22
N VAL A 63 -16.29 -2.16 2.22
CA VAL A 63 -15.83 -1.04 3.06
C VAL A 63 -14.32 -0.92 2.93
N ILE A 64 -13.87 0.26 2.52
CA ILE A 64 -12.45 0.60 2.40
C ILE A 64 -12.11 1.67 3.45
N LYS A 65 -11.07 1.42 4.26
CA LYS A 65 -10.54 2.39 5.21
C LYS A 65 -9.27 3.05 4.65
N SER A 66 -9.29 4.36 4.51
CA SER A 66 -8.08 5.15 4.29
C SER A 66 -7.38 5.46 5.62
N HIS A 67 -6.04 5.58 5.60
CA HIS A 67 -5.27 6.08 6.73
C HIS A 67 -5.50 7.58 6.94
N GLY A 68 -5.40 8.06 8.19
CA GLY A 68 -5.70 9.45 8.55
C GLY A 68 -4.68 10.48 8.04
N ALA A 69 -3.42 10.07 7.90
CA ALA A 69 -2.35 10.92 7.34
C ALA A 69 -2.24 10.82 5.80
N ALA A 70 -3.28 10.32 5.12
CA ALA A 70 -3.28 10.13 3.68
C ALA A 70 -3.26 11.46 2.92
N ASN A 71 -2.36 11.58 1.95
CA ASN A 71 -2.40 12.66 0.97
C ASN A 71 -3.46 12.41 -0.12
N GLN A 72 -3.74 13.43 -0.93
CA GLN A 72 -4.77 13.37 -1.97
C GLN A 72 -4.62 12.18 -2.93
N ARG A 73 -3.38 11.83 -3.31
CA ARG A 73 -3.11 10.70 -4.20
C ARG A 73 -3.40 9.38 -3.51
N ALA A 74 -2.96 9.21 -2.26
CA ALA A 74 -3.23 8.01 -1.48
C ALA A 74 -4.74 7.81 -1.24
N PHE A 75 -5.50 8.89 -1.06
CA PHE A 75 -6.96 8.82 -0.93
C PHE A 75 -7.63 8.44 -2.26
N ALA A 76 -7.15 8.98 -3.40
CA ALA A 76 -7.63 8.58 -4.72
C ALA A 76 -7.42 7.08 -4.98
N VAL A 77 -6.25 6.54 -4.61
CA VAL A 77 -5.98 5.09 -4.68
C VAL A 77 -6.97 4.30 -3.83
N ALA A 78 -7.31 4.75 -2.61
CA ALA A 78 -8.32 4.08 -1.78
C ALA A 78 -9.72 4.07 -2.44
N ILE A 79 -10.09 5.14 -3.14
CA ILE A 79 -11.35 5.19 -3.92
C ILE A 79 -11.29 4.21 -5.10
N GLU A 80 -10.19 4.17 -5.85
CA GLU A 80 -10.01 3.22 -6.94
C GLU A 80 -10.10 1.76 -6.45
N GLN A 81 -9.52 1.46 -5.29
CA GLN A 81 -9.67 0.15 -4.64
C GLN A 81 -11.13 -0.15 -4.30
N ALA A 82 -11.89 0.83 -3.80
CA ALA A 82 -13.31 0.66 -3.52
C ALA A 82 -14.11 0.35 -4.79
N VAL A 83 -13.87 1.10 -5.87
CA VAL A 83 -14.52 0.88 -7.17
C VAL A 83 -14.20 -0.53 -7.69
N GLN A 84 -12.93 -0.94 -7.67
CA GLN A 84 -12.53 -2.28 -8.10
C GLN A 84 -13.17 -3.38 -7.25
N ALA A 85 -13.23 -3.20 -5.93
CA ALA A 85 -13.84 -4.18 -5.03
C ALA A 85 -15.36 -4.33 -5.24
N VAL A 86 -16.06 -3.23 -5.56
CA VAL A 86 -17.47 -3.27 -5.96
C VAL A 86 -17.65 -3.94 -7.32
N GLN A 87 -16.88 -3.55 -8.34
CA GLN A 87 -16.96 -4.13 -9.68
C GLN A 87 -16.68 -5.63 -9.69
N ARG A 88 -15.73 -6.07 -8.85
CA ARG A 88 -15.38 -7.49 -8.70
C ARG A 88 -16.31 -8.26 -7.76
N GLN A 89 -17.29 -7.59 -7.15
CA GLN A 89 -18.24 -8.19 -6.21
C GLN A 89 -17.52 -9.01 -5.12
N VAL A 90 -16.47 -8.42 -4.54
CA VAL A 90 -15.57 -9.11 -3.60
C VAL A 90 -16.33 -9.76 -2.43
N PRO A 91 -17.29 -9.09 -1.75
CA PRO A 91 -18.05 -9.72 -0.68
C PRO A 91 -18.81 -10.97 -1.13
N GLN A 92 -19.48 -10.92 -2.29
CA GLN A 92 -20.26 -12.03 -2.84
C GLN A 92 -19.36 -13.20 -3.23
N ARG A 93 -18.20 -12.92 -3.83
CA ARG A 93 -17.24 -13.96 -4.20
C ARG A 93 -16.62 -14.64 -2.99
N ILE A 94 -16.36 -13.89 -1.93
CA ILE A 94 -15.88 -14.46 -0.65
C ILE A 94 -16.96 -15.33 -0.03
N ALA A 95 -18.22 -14.86 0.02
CA ALA A 95 -19.34 -15.64 0.56
C ALA A 95 -19.53 -16.97 -0.20
N ALA A 96 -19.63 -16.90 -1.54
CA ALA A 96 -19.78 -18.10 -2.38
C ALA A 96 -18.60 -19.07 -2.23
N ARG A 97 -17.37 -18.55 -2.08
CA ARG A 97 -16.20 -19.40 -1.85
C ARG A 97 -16.23 -20.04 -0.47
N LEU A 98 -16.67 -19.30 0.55
CA LEU A 98 -16.76 -19.80 1.91
C LEU A 98 -17.80 -20.93 2.01
N GLU A 99 -18.97 -20.77 1.39
CA GLU A 99 -19.99 -21.83 1.28
C GLU A 99 -19.44 -23.10 0.64
N SER A 100 -18.63 -22.97 -0.43
CA SER A 100 -18.02 -24.14 -1.09
C SER A 100 -16.98 -24.87 -0.24
N VAL A 101 -16.34 -24.19 0.72
CA VAL A 101 -15.28 -24.75 1.57
C VAL A 101 -15.84 -25.20 2.92
N TYR A 102 -16.92 -24.59 3.39
CA TYR A 102 -17.60 -24.90 4.65
C TYR A 102 -19.10 -25.17 4.40
N PRO A 103 -19.47 -26.38 3.93
CA PRO A 103 -20.87 -26.74 3.67
C PRO A 103 -21.72 -26.86 4.95
N ALA A 104 -21.10 -26.86 6.13
CA ALA A 104 -21.77 -26.86 7.43
C ALA A 104 -21.91 -25.42 7.98
N GLY A 105 -22.88 -24.67 7.46
CA GLY A 105 -23.53 -23.56 8.16
C GLY A 105 -22.74 -22.28 8.36
N PHE A 106 -22.53 -21.52 7.29
CA PHE A 106 -22.57 -20.05 7.40
C PHE A 106 -24.00 -19.63 7.07
N GLU A 107 -24.86 -19.52 8.09
CA GLU A 107 -26.20 -18.92 7.93
C GLU A 107 -26.02 -17.42 7.68
N PRO A 108 -26.32 -16.93 6.46
CA PRO A 108 -26.31 -15.49 6.21
C PRO A 108 -27.43 -14.90 7.07
N LEU A 109 -27.09 -13.97 7.96
CA LEU A 109 -28.11 -13.24 8.74
C LEU A 109 -29.15 -12.68 7.75
N ASP A 110 -30.37 -13.20 7.87
CA ASP A 110 -31.54 -12.91 7.04
C ASP A 110 -31.76 -11.40 6.87
N ASP A 111 -32.02 -10.97 5.64
CA ASP A 111 -32.04 -9.57 5.21
C ASP A 111 -33.44 -8.95 5.34
N GLY A 112 -34.10 -9.11 6.49
CA GLY A 112 -35.19 -8.22 6.93
C GLY A 112 -36.25 -7.89 5.87
N LYS A 113 -36.56 -8.82 4.95
CA LYS A 113 -37.69 -8.65 4.03
C LYS A 113 -38.96 -9.00 4.79
N GLY A 114 -39.68 -7.94 5.16
CA GLY A 114 -40.99 -8.01 5.79
C GLY A 114 -41.86 -9.07 5.13
N VAL A 115 -42.22 -10.08 5.91
CA VAL A 115 -43.23 -11.07 5.59
C VAL A 115 -44.54 -10.32 5.36
N ASN A 116 -44.86 -10.07 4.09
CA ASN A 116 -46.19 -9.60 3.70
C ASN A 116 -47.13 -10.81 3.84
N LEU A 117 -47.77 -10.93 5.01
CA LEU A 117 -48.86 -11.85 5.26
C LEU A 117 -50.02 -11.49 4.31
N ARG A 118 -50.04 -12.10 3.13
CA ARG A 118 -51.24 -12.16 2.30
C ARG A 118 -52.27 -13.04 3.01
N ALA A 119 -53.27 -12.36 3.57
CA ALA A 119 -54.53 -12.95 3.97
C ALA A 119 -55.16 -13.69 2.77
N HIS A 120 -55.33 -15.00 2.92
CA HIS A 120 -56.32 -15.76 2.16
C HIS A 120 -57.48 -16.05 3.12
N ARG A 121 -58.56 -15.27 2.94
CA ARG A 121 -59.93 -15.77 3.05
C ARG A 121 -60.29 -16.43 1.72
#